data_AF-A0A1J1C276-F1
#
_entry.id   AF-A0A1J1C276-F1
#
_cell.length_a   1.000
_cell.length_b   1.000
_cell.length_c   1.000
_cell.angle_alpha   90.00
_cell.angle_beta   90.00
_cell.angle_gamma   90.00
#
_symmetry.space_group_name_H-M   'P 1'
#
loop_
_entity.id
_entity.type
_entity.pdbx_description
1 polymer ?
#
loop_
_entity_poly.entity_id
_entity_poly.type
_entity_poly.pdbx_seq_one_letter_code
_entity_poly.pdbx_strand_id
1 'polypeptide(L)' 'MISFGYKTPDGNSYYYLKDHIGNIRVTVNEQGDIVIKDDYYPFGLRMPGLSYNNGNRNARLKFQSKRLQDYGNWKTYYF' A
#
# COMPACT_ATOMS: atom_id res chain seq x y z
N MET A 1 -9.42 8.69 6.84
CA MET A 1 -9.06 10.03 6.32
C MET A 1 -8.17 9.86 5.10
N ILE A 2 -8.34 10.66 4.06
CA ILE A 2 -7.38 10.75 2.95
C ILE A 2 -6.17 11.56 3.45
N SER A 3 -4.96 11.03 3.24
CA SER A 3 -3.70 11.58 3.75
C SER A 3 -2.71 11.79 2.59
N PHE A 4 -1.69 12.60 2.82
CA PHE A 4 -0.58 12.86 1.88
C PHE A 4 -0.03 11.55 1.29
N GLY A 5 0.09 11.49 -0.03
CA GLY A 5 0.69 10.36 -0.75
C GLY A 5 2.03 10.70 -1.38
N TYR A 6 2.28 10.27 -2.62
CA TYR A 6 3.56 10.51 -3.30
C TYR A 6 3.37 10.86 -4.77
N LYS A 7 4.38 11.51 -5.35
CA LYS A 7 4.45 11.84 -6.78
C LYS A 7 5.58 11.06 -7.44
N THR A 8 5.36 10.51 -8.62
CA THR A 8 6.43 9.86 -9.40
C THR A 8 7.26 10.91 -10.14
N PRO A 9 8.49 10.58 -10.58
CA PRO A 9 9.28 11.46 -11.44
C PRO A 9 8.55 11.87 -12.72
N ASP A 10 7.70 10.98 -13.24
CA ASP A 10 6.88 11.20 -14.45
C ASP A 10 5.70 12.17 -14.23
N GLY A 11 5.49 12.65 -13.00
CA GLY A 11 4.46 13.63 -12.68
C GLY A 11 3.16 13.08 -12.12
N ASN A 12 2.97 11.75 -12.08
CA ASN A 12 1.74 11.14 -11.59
C ASN A 12 1.62 11.27 -10.07
N SER A 13 0.45 11.70 -9.59
CA SER A 13 0.17 11.83 -8.15
C SER A 13 -0.65 10.65 -7.61
N TYR A 14 -0.28 10.20 -6.42
CA TYR A 14 -0.95 9.11 -5.71
C TYR A 14 -1.34 9.55 -4.30
N TYR A 15 -2.48 9.08 -3.82
CA TYR A 15 -3.03 9.44 -2.52
C TYR A 15 -3.35 8.19 -1.69
N TYR A 16 -3.19 8.29 -0.37
CA TYR A 16 -3.45 7.18 0.54
C TYR A 16 -4.75 7.37 1.30
N LEU A 17 -5.60 6.35 1.26
CA LEU A 17 -6.74 6.22 2.15
C LEU A 17 -6.28 5.47 3.41
N LYS A 18 -6.28 6.17 4.54
CA LYS A 18 -5.86 5.61 5.83
C LYS A 18 -7.04 5.32 6.75
N ASP A 19 -6.91 4.26 7.53
CA ASP A 19 -7.79 3.98 8.68
C ASP A 19 -7.43 4.85 9.90
N HIS A 20 -8.19 4.67 11.00
CA HIS A 20 -8.10 5.52 12.19
C HIS A 20 -6.77 5.41 12.95
N ILE A 21 -5.99 4.35 12.73
CA ILE A 21 -4.65 4.17 13.32
C ILE A 21 -3.53 4.42 12.30
N GLY A 22 -3.86 4.94 11.12
CA GLY A 22 -2.89 5.39 10.13
C GLY A 22 -2.41 4.31 9.16
N ASN A 23 -3.06 3.15 9.10
CA ASN A 23 -2.73 2.12 8.10
C ASN A 23 -3.27 2.52 6.74
N ILE A 24 -2.44 2.36 5.71
CA ILE A 24 -2.86 2.55 4.32
C ILE A 24 -3.71 1.35 3.90
N ARG A 25 -4.97 1.60 3.56
CA ARG A 25 -5.92 0.59 3.07
C ARG A 25 -6.00 0.56 1.56
N VAL A 26 -5.99 1.74 0.95
CA VAL A 26 -6.13 1.93 -0.50
C VAL A 26 -5.19 3.04 -0.95
N THR A 27 -4.60 2.86 -2.12
CA THR A 27 -3.92 3.92 -2.87
C THR A 27 -4.73 4.22 -4.12
N VAL A 28 -4.99 5.50 -4.37
CA VAL A 28 -5.68 5.98 -5.56
C VAL A 28 -4.76 6.87 -6.40
N ASN A 29 -4.96 6.92 -7.71
CA ASN A 29 -4.31 7.90 -8.60
C ASN A 29 -5.02 9.26 -8.53
N GLU A 30 -4.50 10.24 -9.27
CA GLU A 30 -5.07 11.58 -9.39
C GLU A 30 -6.45 11.64 -10.06
N GLN A 31 -6.82 10.61 -10.81
CA GLN A 31 -8.16 10.43 -11.38
C GLN A 31 -9.16 9.82 -10.38
N GLY A 32 -8.69 9.36 -9.21
CA GLY A 32 -9.51 8.71 -8.19
C GLY A 32 -9.64 7.18 -8.36
N ASP A 33 -9.00 6.59 -9.35
CA ASP A 33 -9.01 5.15 -9.56
C ASP A 33 -8.19 4.42 -8.51
N ILE A 34 -8.70 3.28 -8.05
CA ILE A 34 -7.98 2.38 -7.16
C ILE A 34 -6.83 1.74 -7.92
N VAL A 35 -5.60 2.06 -7.52
CA VAL A 35 -4.40 1.42 -8.08
C VAL A 35 -3.90 0.28 -7.21
N ILE A 36 -4.11 0.38 -5.89
CA ILE A 36 -3.67 -0.63 -4.92
C ILE A 36 -4.68 -0.74 -3.79
N LYS A 37 -5.00 -1.97 -3.45
CA LYS A 37 -5.72 -2.37 -2.24
C LYS A 37 -5.03 -3.62 -1.72
N ASP A 38 -4.42 -3.56 -0.54
CA ASP A 38 -3.80 -4.74 0.06
C ASP A 38 -4.47 -5.03 1.40
N ASP A 39 -5.16 -6.17 1.47
CA ASP A 39 -5.79 -6.65 2.70
C ASP A 39 -4.85 -7.64 3.40
N TYR A 40 -4.70 -7.48 4.71
CA TYR A 40 -3.78 -8.26 5.53
C TYR A 40 -4.51 -8.91 6.69
N TYR A 41 -4.08 -10.13 7.05
CA TYR A 41 -4.40 -10.71 8.34
C TYR A 41 -3.80 -9.88 9.48
N PRO A 42 -4.29 -10.01 10.73
CA PRO A 42 -3.75 -9.27 11.88
C PRO A 42 -2.25 -9.44 12.10
N PHE A 43 -1.68 -10.54 11.62
CA PHE A 43 -0.25 -10.88 11.70
C PHE A 43 0.55 -10.52 10.44
N GLY A 44 -0.01 -9.71 9.54
CA GLY A 44 0.72 -9.11 8.42
C GLY A 44 0.86 -9.98 7.17
N LEU A 45 0.30 -11.20 7.12
CA LEU A 45 0.21 -11.93 5.84
C LEU A 45 -0.86 -11.33 4.94
N ARG A 46 -0.54 -11.15 3.66
CA ARG A 46 -1.47 -10.65 2.64
C ARG A 46 -2.56 -11.69 2.38
N MET A 47 -3.80 -11.25 2.36
CA MET A 47 -4.95 -12.10 2.04
C MET A 47 -5.03 -12.32 0.52
N PRO A 48 -4.93 -13.57 0.04
CA PRO A 48 -5.13 -13.87 -1.38
C PRO A 48 -6.58 -13.59 -1.79
N GLY A 49 -6.79 -13.11 -3.02
CA GLY A 49 -8.11 -12.81 -3.57
C GLY A 49 -8.76 -11.51 -3.08
N LEU A 50 -8.29 -10.94 -1.96
CA LEU A 50 -8.78 -9.65 -1.43
C LEU A 50 -7.82 -8.49 -1.71
N SER A 51 -6.65 -8.78 -2.26
CA SER A 51 -5.63 -7.78 -2.55
C SER A 51 -5.46 -7.55 -4.05
N TYR A 52 -5.53 -6.30 -4.47
CA TYR A 52 -5.43 -5.81 -5.84
C TYR A 52 -4.21 -4.89 -5.99
N ASN A 53 -3.39 -5.12 -7.01
CA ASN A 53 -2.28 -4.23 -7.36
C ASN A 53 -2.22 -4.09 -8.89
N ASN A 54 -2.65 -2.94 -9.39
CA ASN A 54 -2.67 -2.64 -10.82
C ASN A 54 -1.31 -2.15 -11.32
N GLY A 55 -0.27 -2.97 -11.17
CA GLY A 55 1.06 -2.69 -11.73
C GLY A 55 1.82 -1.53 -11.06
N ASN A 56 1.28 -0.91 -10.01
CA ASN A 56 1.98 0.14 -9.28
C ASN A 56 3.00 -0.48 -8.31
N ARG A 57 4.21 -0.69 -8.84
CA ARG A 57 5.41 -1.14 -8.11
C ARG A 57 5.91 -0.10 -7.09
N ASN A 58 5.41 1.14 -7.16
CA ASN A 58 5.90 2.23 -6.33
C ASN A 58 5.21 2.35 -4.97
N ALA A 59 4.22 1.52 -4.64
CA ALA A 59 3.72 1.47 -3.27
C ALA A 59 4.72 0.80 -2.35
N ARG A 60 5.50 1.66 -1.70
CA ARG A 60 6.53 1.26 -0.75
C ARG A 60 5.93 0.78 0.57
N LEU A 61 4.83 1.40 1.00
CA LEU A 61 4.20 1.15 2.30
C LEU A 61 3.11 0.10 2.16
N LYS A 62 3.09 -0.84 3.10
CA LYS A 62 2.24 -2.04 3.12
C LYS A 62 1.57 -2.15 4.50
N PHE A 63 1.69 -3.29 5.16
CA PHE A 63 1.13 -3.52 6.49
C PHE A 63 1.69 -2.55 7.52
N GLN A 64 0.83 -1.97 8.36
CA GLN A 64 1.20 -1.01 9.40
C GLN A 64 1.99 0.20 8.90
N SER A 65 1.78 0.61 7.64
CA SER A 65 2.55 1.66 6.98
C SER A 65 4.06 1.41 6.98
N LYS A 66 4.47 0.13 7.03
CA LYS A 66 5.86 -0.32 6.92
C LYS A 66 6.12 -0.93 5.55
N ARG A 67 7.38 -0.97 5.16
CA ARG A 67 7.83 -1.59 3.92
C ARG A 67 8.01 -3.08 4.14
N LEU A 68 7.62 -3.88 3.16
CA LEU A 68 7.88 -5.32 3.17
C LEU A 68 9.28 -5.57 2.60
N GLN A 69 10.14 -6.22 3.36
CA GLN A 69 11.36 -6.85 2.87
C GLN A 69 11.08 -8.35 2.72
N ASP A 70 11.37 -8.87 1.53
CA ASP A 70 11.20 -10.29 1.20
C ASP A 70 12.58 -10.93 1.00
N TYR A 71 12.88 -11.96 1.80
CA TYR A 71 14.05 -12.83 1.69
C TYR A 71 13.62 -14.28 1.43
N GLY A 72 12.53 -14.48 0.68
CA GLY A 72 11.96 -15.79 0.37
C GLY A 72 11.09 -16.29 1.52
N ASN A 73 11.62 -17.22 2.32
CA ASN A 73 10.89 -17.79 3.46
C ASN A 73 10.76 -16.81 4.64
N TRP A 74 11.53 -15.73 4.61
CA TRP A 74 11.53 -14.71 5.65
C TRP A 74 11.02 -13.39 5.11
N LYS A 75 9.91 -12.93 5.70
CA LYS A 75 9.28 -11.66 5.37
C LYS A 75 9.26 -10.79 6.61
N THR A 76 9.78 -9.57 6.49
CA THR A 76 9.81 -8.62 7.61
C THR A 76 9.30 -7.26 7.18
N TYR A 77 8.69 -6.55 8.14
CA TYR A 77 8.17 -5.21 7.95
C TYR A 77 9.07 -4.20 8.67
N TYR A 78 9.67 -3.28 7.90
CA TYR A 78 10.63 -2.30 8.38
C TYR A 78 10.21 -0.87 7.98
N PHE A 79 10.78 0.13 8.65
CA PHE A 79 10.50 1.55 8.40
C PHE A 79 11.26 2.08 7.17
#